data_AF-A0A1H3FLE6-F1
#
_entry.id   AF-A0A1H3FLE6-F1
#
_cell.length_a   1.000
_cell.length_b   1.000
_cell.length_c   1.000
_cell.angle_alpha   90.00
_cell.angle_beta   90.00
_cell.angle_gamma   90.00
#
_symmetry.space_group_name_H-M   'P 1'
#
loop_
_entity.id
_entity.type
_entity.pdbx_description
1 polymer ?
#
loop_
_entity_poly.entity_id
_entity_poly.type
_entity_poly.pdbx_seq_one_letter_code
_entity_poly.pdbx_strand_id
1 'polypeptide(L)' 'MRYSSAPRCSACEHRAILERATAERLVAESGEILVTYDCPEGNGVHLCNPDFEKGEAVR' A
#
# COMPACT_ATOMS: atom_id res chain seq x y z
N MET A 1 9.84 10.80 -0.42
CA MET A 1 9.94 9.43 -0.97
C MET A 1 9.04 9.29 -2.20
N ARG A 2 9.42 8.56 -3.25
CA ARG A 2 8.53 8.18 -4.37
C ARG A 2 8.09 6.73 -4.19
N TYR A 3 6.86 6.39 -4.57
CA TYR A 3 6.29 5.05 -4.42
C TYR A 3 7.15 3.95 -5.08
N SER A 4 7.66 4.19 -6.30
CA SER A 4 8.45 3.20 -7.04
C SER A 4 9.79 2.87 -6.38
N SER A 5 10.40 3.84 -5.69
CA SER A 5 11.67 3.67 -4.98
C SER A 5 11.52 3.16 -3.54
N ALA A 6 10.29 2.94 -3.08
CA ALA A 6 10.03 2.41 -1.75
C ALA A 6 10.55 0.98 -1.59
N PRO A 7 11.15 0.63 -0.43
CA PRO A 7 11.50 -0.75 -0.12
C PRO A 7 10.25 -1.62 -0.14
N ARG A 8 10.42 -2.92 -0.42
CA ARG A 8 9.32 -3.86 -0.63
C ARG A 8 9.25 -4.84 0.55
N CYS A 9 8.08 -4.98 1.15
CA CYS A 9 7.86 -5.91 2.25
C CYS A 9 7.68 -7.32 1.71
N SER A 10 8.65 -8.20 1.99
CA SER A 10 8.58 -9.61 1.60
C SER A 10 7.42 -10.38 2.26
N ALA A 11 6.97 -9.96 3.44
CA ALA A 11 5.86 -10.58 4.16
C ALA A 11 4.47 -10.18 3.62
N CYS A 12 4.37 -9.04 2.94
CA CYS A 12 3.11 -8.50 2.42
C CYS A 12 3.13 -8.46 0.88
N GLU A 13 3.45 -9.60 0.25
CA GLU A 13 3.38 -9.75 -1.22
C GLU A 13 4.23 -8.71 -1.98
N HIS A 14 5.40 -8.35 -1.45
CA HIS A 14 6.29 -7.33 -2.01
C HIS A 14 5.65 -5.93 -2.14
N ARG A 15 4.68 -5.59 -1.30
CA ARG A 15 4.10 -4.23 -1.29
C ARG A 15 5.09 -3.17 -0.82
N ALA A 16 4.89 -1.94 -1.30
CA ALA A 16 5.70 -0.80 -0.92
C ALA A 16 5.58 -0.52 0.58
N ILE A 17 6.70 -0.40 1.27
CA ILE A 17 6.78 0.11 2.64
C ILE A 17 6.88 1.63 2.57
N LEU A 18 5.87 2.32 3.12
CA LEU A 18 5.78 3.77 3.10
C LEU A 18 5.69 4.33 4.52
N GLU A 19 6.17 5.56 4.68
CA GLU A 19 5.81 6.38 5.83
C GLU A 19 4.35 6.84 5.69
N ARG A 20 3.67 6.99 6.83
CA ARG A 20 2.25 7.35 6.89
C ARG A 20 1.91 8.59 6.06
N ALA A 21 2.66 9.67 6.22
CA ALA A 21 2.44 10.91 5.47
C ALA A 21 2.58 10.74 3.95
N THR A 22 3.49 9.86 3.50
CA THR A 22 3.64 9.56 2.06
C THR A 22 2.45 8.73 1.56
N ALA A 23 2.00 7.76 2.36
CA ALA A 23 0.87 6.91 2.01
C ALA A 23 -0.44 7.72 1.95
N GLU A 24 -0.69 8.60 2.92
CA GLU A 24 -1.85 9.50 2.95
C GLU A 24 -1.88 10.44 1.75
N ARG A 25 -0.72 11.00 1.37
CA ARG A 25 -0.63 11.83 0.16
C ARG A 25 -1.01 11.04 -1.09
N LEU A 26 -0.54 9.80 -1.23
CA LEU A 26 -0.85 8.95 -2.38
C LEU A 26 -2.33 8.56 -2.43
N VAL A 27 -2.96 8.33 -1.28
CA VAL A 27 -4.43 8.14 -1.19
C VAL A 27 -5.16 9.37 -1.71
N ALA A 28 -4.80 10.56 -1.24
CA ALA A 28 -5.41 11.81 -1.69
C ALA A 28 -5.20 12.07 -3.19
N GLU A 29 -3.98 11.85 -3.70
CA GLU A 29 -3.63 11.98 -5.12
C GLU A 29 -4.36 10.96 -6.00
N SER A 30 -4.72 9.80 -5.46
CA SER A 30 -5.48 8.77 -6.16
C SER A 30 -6.98 9.03 -6.24
N GLY A 31 -7.48 10.10 -5.60
CA GLY A 31 -8.93 10.33 -5.48
C GLY A 31 -9.63 9.26 -4.64
N GLU A 32 -8.98 8.82 -3.55
CA GLU A 32 -9.49 7.82 -2.60
C GLU A 32 -9.71 6.42 -3.19
N ILE A 33 -9.14 6.14 -4.37
CA ILE A 33 -9.10 4.81 -4.97
C ILE A 33 -8.18 3.87 -4.17
N LEU A 34 -7.09 4.41 -3.62
CA LEU A 34 -6.18 3.67 -2.76
C LEU A 34 -6.61 3.79 -1.30
N VAL A 35 -6.38 2.73 -0.53
CA VAL A 35 -6.52 2.71 0.93
C VAL A 35 -5.18 2.38 1.58
N THR A 36 -4.96 2.92 2.78
CA THR A 36 -3.81 2.58 3.62
C THR A 36 -4.12 1.44 4.57
N TYR A 37 -3.12 0.63 4.87
CA TYR A 37 -3.18 -0.29 5.99
C TYR A 37 -1.79 -0.48 6.60
N ASP A 38 -1.75 -0.76 7.90
CA ASP A 38 -0.51 -0.95 8.64
C ASP A 38 0.07 -2.35 8.37
N CYS A 39 1.38 -2.42 8.17
CA CYS A 39 2.09 -3.68 7.99
C CYS A 39 1.98 -4.52 9.28
N PRO A 40 1.54 -5.79 9.22
CA PRO A 40 1.45 -6.66 10.40
C PRO A 40 2.81 -6.90 11.06
N GLU A 41 3.90 -6.85 10.29
CA GLU A 41 5.28 -6.98 10.78
C GLU A 41 5.86 -5.67 11.34
N GLY A 42 5.09 -4.57 11.33
CA GLY A 42 5.54 -3.27 11.83
C GLY A 42 6.53 -2.53 10.92
N ASN A 43 6.67 -2.95 9.66
CA ASN A 43 7.62 -2.32 8.73
C ASN A 43 7.21 -0.91 8.27
N GLY A 44 5.94 -0.53 8.40
CA GLY A 44 5.39 0.76 7.95
C GLY A 44 3.97 0.64 7.41
N VAL A 45 3.58 1.54 6.51
CA VAL A 45 2.25 1.58 5.89
C VAL A 45 2.31 1.08 4.45
N HIS A 46 1.30 0.31 4.05
CA HIS A 46 1.11 -0.18 2.69
C HIS A 46 -0.10 0.47 2.03
N LEU A 47 -0.14 0.42 0.70
CA LEU A 47 -1.29 0.83 -0.10
C LEU A 47 -1.94 -0.39 -0.76
N CYS A 48 -3.27 -0.35 -0.85
CA CYS A 48 -4.10 -1.36 -1.50
C CYS A 48 -5.12 -0.63 -2.38
N ASN A 49 -5.47 -1.21 -3.54
CA ASN A 49 -6.64 -0.81 -4.30
C ASN A 49 -7.71 -1.91 -4.12
N PRO A 50 -8.75 -1.69 -3.29
CA PRO A 50 -9.72 -2.73 -2.97
C PRO A 50 -10.55 -3.16 -4.19
N ASP A 51 -10.74 -2.30 -5.19
CA ASP A 51 -11.47 -2.64 -6.42
C ASP A 51 -10.66 -3.53 -7.36
N PHE A 52 -9.33 -3.40 -7.34
CA PHE A 52 -8.45 -4.24 -8.16
C PHE A 52 -8.17 -5.58 -7.48
N GLU A 53 -7.98 -5.58 -6.17
CA GLU A 53 -7.60 -6.79 -5.42
C GLU A 53 -8.78 -7.72 -5.10
N LYS A 54 -10.02 -7.24 -5.21
CA LYS A 54 -11.22 -8.11 -5.22
C LYS A 54 -11.25 -9.10 -6.39
N GLY A 55 -10.37 -8.95 -7.39
CA GLY A 55 -10.25 -9.87 -8.52
C GLY A 55 -9.43 -11.14 -8.25
N GLU A 56 -8.62 -11.20 -7.18
CA GLU A 56 -7.66 -12.31 -6.98
C GLU A 56 -7.77 -13.03 -5.62
N ALA A 57 -8.82 -12.77 -4.83
CA ALA A 57 -9.08 -13.45 -3.55
C ALA A 57 -10.15 -14.57 -3.62
N VAL A 58 -10.64 -14.93 -4.82
CA VAL A 58 -11.56 -16.06 -5.00
C VAL A 58 -11.12 -16.91 -6.19
N ARG A 59 -10.07 -17.70 -6.00
CA ARG A 59 -9.84 -18.95 -6.75
C ARG A 59 -9.26 -20.00 -5.83
#